data_AF-A0A938LFG5-F1
#
_entry.id   AF-A0A938LFG5-F1
#
_cell.length_a   1.000
_cell.length_b   1.000
_cell.length_c   1.000
_cell.angle_alpha   90.00
_cell.angle_beta   90.00
_cell.angle_gamma   90.00
#
_symmetry.space_group_name_H-M   'P 1'
#
loop_
_entity.id
_entity.type
_entity.pdbx_description
1 polymer ?
#
loop_
_entity_poly.entity_id
_entity_poly.type
_entity_poly.pdbx_seq_one_letter_code
_entity_poly.pdbx_strand_id
1 'polypeptide(L)'
;MLWIGVSIGIAGCRESAEITRYSIPKTASEERANAESVRLLAAMAPRAADVWFLKLTAADSAVQKASAPFREIARSFSLDAAGEPTWTLPAGWEELPGDAIRFKTLRTVQDGARLDVSVTKLPLPAGDLNDYLLANVNRWRGQIGLPALVAEQLRAELESLTASDGGPVFVCDYRGAAPP
;
A
#
# COMPACT_ATOMS: atom_id res chain seq x y z
N MET A 1 13.38 85.37 -11.51
CA MET A 1 13.11 84.78 -10.18
C MET A 1 11.77 84.05 -10.30
N LEU A 2 11.78 82.71 -10.41
CA LEU A 2 11.57 81.79 -9.27
C LEU A 2 10.08 81.84 -8.85
N TRP A 3 9.20 80.87 -9.13
CA TRP A 3 9.26 79.45 -8.74
C TRP A 3 8.42 78.54 -9.64
N ILE A 4 8.93 77.31 -9.83
CA ILE A 4 8.25 76.11 -10.35
C ILE A 4 7.65 75.36 -9.14
N GLY A 5 6.44 74.81 -9.29
CA GLY A 5 5.84 73.85 -8.34
C GLY A 5 4.75 73.05 -9.07
N VAL A 6 5.11 71.97 -9.78
CA VAL A 6 5.08 70.54 -9.36
C VAL A 6 3.67 69.98 -9.18
N SER A 7 3.32 69.09 -10.13
CA SER A 7 2.10 68.28 -10.24
C SER A 7 1.98 67.22 -9.13
N ILE A 8 0.77 67.00 -8.60
CA ILE A 8 0.38 65.76 -7.90
C ILE A 8 -1.09 65.46 -8.17
N GLY A 9 -1.36 64.24 -8.64
CA GLY A 9 -2.71 63.69 -8.83
C GLY A 9 -2.69 62.41 -9.67
N ILE A 10 -2.04 61.37 -9.13
CA ILE A 10 -1.87 60.07 -9.78
C ILE A 10 -3.24 59.38 -9.89
N ALA A 11 -3.71 59.14 -11.12
CA ALA A 11 -4.76 58.18 -11.38
C ALA A 11 -4.20 56.77 -11.14
N GLY A 12 -4.70 56.08 -10.11
CA GLY A 12 -4.20 54.77 -9.73
C GLY A 12 -5.27 53.94 -9.00
N CYS A 13 -6.38 53.62 -9.69
CA CYS A 13 -7.20 52.49 -9.28
C CYS A 13 -6.46 51.21 -9.67
N ARG A 14 -5.94 50.52 -8.66
CA ARG A 14 -5.24 49.23 -8.76
C ARG A 14 -6.22 48.19 -9.28
N GLU A 15 -5.90 47.59 -10.43
CA GLU A 15 -6.59 46.46 -11.01
C GLU A 15 -6.63 45.32 -9.98
N SER A 16 -7.82 45.08 -9.43
CA SER A 16 -8.04 43.98 -8.50
C SER A 16 -8.10 42.72 -9.36
N ALA A 17 -7.01 41.94 -9.34
CA ALA A 17 -6.96 40.64 -9.98
C ALA A 17 -8.16 39.82 -9.50
N GLU A 18 -9.12 39.65 -10.40
CA GLU A 18 -10.25 38.78 -10.26
C GLU A 18 -9.71 37.38 -9.94
N ILE A 19 -10.11 36.84 -8.79
CA ILE A 19 -9.76 35.48 -8.41
C ILE A 19 -10.47 34.58 -9.42
N THR A 20 -9.73 34.13 -10.43
CA THR A 20 -10.20 33.12 -11.38
C THR A 20 -10.56 31.89 -10.57
N ARG A 21 -11.86 31.72 -10.30
CA ARG A 21 -12.40 30.59 -9.56
C ARG A 21 -12.34 29.39 -10.51
N TYR A 22 -11.18 28.74 -10.57
CA TYR A 22 -10.96 27.60 -11.42
C TYR A 22 -11.78 26.42 -10.87
N SER A 23 -12.90 26.12 -11.51
CA SER A 23 -13.66 24.91 -11.23
C SER A 23 -12.97 23.74 -11.92
N ILE A 24 -12.26 22.92 -11.14
CA ILE A 24 -11.70 21.67 -11.66
C ILE A 24 -12.88 20.74 -11.94
N PRO A 25 -13.05 20.23 -13.18
CA PRO A 25 -14.12 19.28 -13.47
C PRO A 25 -13.93 18.04 -12.60
N LYS A 26 -15.03 17.54 -12.03
CA LYS A 26 -15.05 16.39 -11.10
C LYS A 26 -14.28 15.18 -11.64
N THR A 27 -14.38 14.92 -12.94
CA THR A 27 -13.64 13.86 -13.65
C THR A 27 -12.13 14.05 -13.55
N ALA A 28 -11.60 15.26 -13.75
CA ALA A 28 -10.17 15.53 -13.64
C ALA A 28 -9.66 15.47 -12.18
N SER A 29 -10.52 15.75 -11.21
CA SER A 29 -10.21 15.57 -9.78
C SER A 29 -10.20 14.10 -9.38
N GLU A 30 -11.14 13.30 -9.90
CA GLU A 30 -11.22 11.85 -9.65
C GLU A 30 -10.09 11.10 -10.36
N GLU A 31 -9.71 11.52 -11.57
CA GLU A 31 -8.57 10.98 -12.32
C GLU A 31 -7.24 11.28 -11.60
N ARG A 32 -7.07 12.48 -11.04
CA ARG A 32 -5.89 12.82 -10.21
C ARG A 32 -5.88 12.04 -8.89
N ALA A 33 -7.00 11.98 -8.18
CA ALA A 33 -7.10 11.21 -6.94
C ALA A 33 -6.85 9.71 -7.17
N ASN A 34 -7.26 9.17 -8.32
CA ASN A 34 -6.94 7.80 -8.71
C ASN A 34 -5.46 7.62 -9.06
N ALA A 35 -4.86 8.57 -9.78
CA ALA A 35 -3.44 8.57 -10.11
C ALA A 35 -2.54 8.69 -8.87
N GLU A 36 -3.01 9.33 -7.81
CA GLU A 36 -2.30 9.55 -6.54
C GLU A 36 -2.64 8.52 -5.45
N SER A 37 -3.55 7.58 -5.71
CA SER A 37 -3.92 6.59 -4.71
C SER A 37 -2.92 5.43 -4.64
N VAL A 38 -2.64 4.99 -3.41
CA VAL A 38 -1.82 3.79 -3.16
C VAL A 38 -2.72 2.65 -2.72
N ARG A 39 -2.22 1.44 -2.95
CA ARG A 39 -2.86 0.23 -2.48
C ARG A 39 -1.87 -0.65 -1.75
N LEU A 40 -2.33 -1.22 -0.64
CA LEU A 40 -1.60 -2.17 0.17
C LEU A 40 -2.28 -3.52 0.05
N LEU A 41 -1.54 -4.51 -0.44
CA LEU A 41 -1.96 -5.90 -0.51
C LEU A 41 -0.98 -6.73 0.33
N ALA A 42 -1.49 -7.45 1.32
CA ALA A 42 -0.64 -8.24 2.20
C ALA A 42 -1.28 -9.59 2.57
N ALA A 43 -0.44 -10.60 2.75
CA ALA A 43 -0.80 -11.92 3.23
C ALA A 43 -0.03 -12.24 4.53
N MET A 44 -0.71 -12.88 5.46
CA MET A 44 -0.20 -13.32 6.76
C MET A 44 -0.40 -14.83 6.86
N ALA A 45 0.69 -15.59 6.95
CA ALA A 45 0.69 -17.05 7.03
C ALA A 45 1.29 -17.49 8.38
N PRO A 46 0.46 -17.70 9.42
CA PRO A 46 0.93 -18.17 10.73
C PRO A 46 1.38 -19.62 10.63
N ARG A 47 2.58 -19.93 11.14
CA ARG A 47 3.14 -21.29 11.22
C ARG A 47 3.88 -21.47 12.53
N ALA A 48 3.38 -22.40 13.37
CA ALA A 48 3.95 -22.68 14.67
C ALA A 48 4.23 -21.40 15.49
N ALA A 49 5.51 -21.05 15.69
CA ALA A 49 5.95 -19.92 16.50
C ALA A 49 6.21 -18.63 15.68
N ASP A 50 5.93 -18.63 14.38
CA ASP A 50 6.21 -17.51 13.47
C ASP A 50 4.97 -17.12 12.65
N VAL A 51 4.97 -15.90 12.14
CA VAL A 51 4.08 -15.47 11.05
C VAL A 51 4.94 -15.02 9.88
N TRP A 52 4.66 -15.59 8.71
CA TRP A 52 5.24 -15.15 7.45
C TRP A 52 4.35 -14.09 6.81
N PHE A 53 4.98 -13.02 6.37
CA PHE A 53 4.31 -11.88 5.77
C PHE A 53 4.77 -11.68 4.34
N LEU A 54 3.82 -11.64 3.41
CA LEU A 54 4.04 -11.13 2.07
C LEU A 54 3.35 -9.78 2.00
N LYS A 55 4.04 -8.73 1.57
CA LYS A 55 3.46 -7.39 1.48
C LYS A 55 3.90 -6.65 0.24
N LEU A 56 2.92 -6.09 -0.47
CA LEU A 56 3.06 -5.20 -1.61
C LEU A 56 2.39 -3.88 -1.30
N THR A 57 3.07 -2.77 -1.59
CA THR A 57 2.47 -1.43 -1.54
C THR A 57 3.02 -0.61 -2.69
N ALA A 58 2.13 -0.12 -3.55
CA ALA A 58 2.46 0.67 -4.74
C ALA A 58 1.24 1.48 -5.19
N ALA A 59 1.30 2.11 -6.36
CA ALA A 59 0.15 2.73 -7.00
C ALA A 59 -1.03 1.74 -7.13
N ASP A 60 -2.25 2.22 -6.87
CA ASP A 60 -3.46 1.37 -6.83
C ASP A 60 -3.63 0.53 -8.11
N SER A 61 -3.47 1.16 -9.27
CA SER A 61 -3.60 0.50 -10.57
C SER A 61 -2.58 -0.63 -10.77
N ALA A 62 -1.36 -0.48 -10.28
CA ALA A 62 -0.31 -1.49 -10.37
C ALA A 62 -0.59 -2.68 -9.45
N VAL A 63 -0.98 -2.42 -8.19
CA VAL A 63 -1.33 -3.49 -7.24
C VAL A 63 -2.58 -4.24 -7.67
N GLN A 64 -3.58 -3.55 -8.23
CA GLN A 64 -4.79 -4.19 -8.76
C GLN A 64 -4.47 -5.21 -9.85
N LYS A 65 -3.52 -4.91 -10.75
CA LYS A 65 -3.05 -5.85 -11.79
C LYS A 65 -2.26 -7.03 -11.21
N ALA A 66 -1.48 -6.80 -10.14
CA ALA A 66 -0.74 -7.85 -9.45
C ALA A 66 -1.58 -8.67 -8.45
N SER A 67 -2.84 -8.30 -8.22
CA SER A 67 -3.67 -8.83 -7.13
C SER A 67 -3.98 -10.34 -7.22
N ALA A 68 -4.25 -10.85 -8.42
CA ALA A 68 -4.47 -12.28 -8.67
C ALA A 68 -3.15 -13.09 -8.57
N PRO A 69 -2.08 -12.72 -9.29
CA PRO A 69 -0.77 -13.37 -9.14
C PRO A 69 -0.26 -13.39 -7.69
N PHE A 70 -0.45 -12.31 -6.93
CA PHE A 70 -0.11 -12.26 -5.51
C PHE A 70 -0.87 -13.33 -4.69
N ARG A 71 -2.17 -13.50 -4.93
CA ARG A 71 -2.98 -14.52 -4.24
C ARG A 71 -2.58 -15.93 -4.65
N GLU A 72 -2.15 -16.15 -5.89
CA GLU A 72 -1.59 -17.43 -6.34
C GLU A 72 -0.31 -17.78 -5.58
N ILE A 73 0.62 -16.82 -5.45
CA ILE A 73 1.82 -16.98 -4.62
C ILE A 73 1.42 -17.32 -3.18
N ALA A 74 0.49 -16.56 -2.59
CA ALA A 74 0.02 -16.79 -1.22
C ALA A 74 -0.64 -18.17 -1.02
N ARG A 75 -1.41 -18.67 -2.00
CA ARG A 75 -1.98 -20.03 -1.97
C ARG A 75 -0.92 -21.11 -2.13
N SER A 76 0.13 -20.85 -2.91
CA SER A 76 1.21 -21.82 -3.11
C SER A 76 2.18 -21.91 -1.92
N PHE A 77 2.10 -20.96 -0.97
CA PHE A 77 2.96 -20.91 0.20
C PHE A 77 3.02 -22.25 0.93
N SER A 78 4.22 -22.66 1.35
CA SER A 78 4.48 -23.83 2.17
C SER A 78 5.78 -23.64 2.94
N LEU A 79 6.02 -24.45 3.98
CA LEU A 79 7.35 -24.59 4.59
C LEU A 79 7.97 -25.92 4.17
N ASP A 80 9.26 -25.88 3.81
CA ASP A 80 10.03 -27.09 3.57
C ASP A 80 10.42 -27.81 4.87
N ALA A 81 11.18 -28.90 4.76
CA ALA A 81 11.63 -29.67 5.92
C ALA A 81 12.58 -28.89 6.87
N ALA A 82 13.20 -27.81 6.39
CA ALA A 82 14.04 -26.92 7.20
C ALA A 82 13.23 -25.77 7.84
N GLY A 83 11.94 -25.66 7.52
CA GLY A 83 11.09 -24.56 7.96
C GLY A 83 11.29 -23.26 7.16
N GLU A 84 11.94 -23.34 6.00
CA GLU A 84 12.07 -22.23 5.07
C GLU A 84 10.86 -22.15 4.15
N PRO A 85 10.43 -20.93 3.77
CA PRO A 85 9.22 -20.76 3.01
C PRO A 85 9.47 -21.04 1.53
N THR A 86 8.50 -21.67 0.89
CA THR A 86 8.50 -21.99 -0.53
C THR A 86 7.19 -21.51 -1.16
N TRP A 87 7.24 -21.21 -2.46
CA TRP A 87 6.11 -20.72 -3.24
C TRP A 87 6.34 -20.99 -4.72
N THR A 88 5.26 -20.94 -5.50
CA THR A 88 5.29 -20.95 -6.96
C THR A 88 5.17 -19.53 -7.47
N LEU A 89 6.11 -19.12 -8.32
CA LEU A 89 6.08 -17.79 -8.96
C LEU A 89 5.32 -17.85 -10.29
N PRO A 90 4.34 -16.95 -10.50
CA PRO A 90 3.71 -16.78 -11.80
C PRO A 90 4.72 -16.33 -12.86
N ALA A 91 4.38 -16.50 -14.14
CA ALA A 91 5.25 -16.05 -15.22
C ALA A 91 5.56 -14.54 -15.12
N GLY A 92 6.83 -14.17 -15.34
CA GLY A 92 7.29 -12.78 -15.22
C GLY A 92 7.51 -12.30 -13.77
N TRP A 93 7.45 -13.21 -12.80
CA TRP A 93 7.93 -12.97 -11.44
C TRP A 93 9.31 -13.58 -11.23
N GLU A 94 10.12 -12.91 -10.42
CA GLU A 94 11.43 -13.37 -10.01
C GLU A 94 11.58 -13.30 -8.49
N GLU A 95 12.41 -14.18 -7.94
CA GLU A 95 12.83 -14.10 -6.54
C GLU A 95 14.22 -13.49 -6.45
N LEU A 96 14.35 -12.50 -5.58
CA LEU A 96 15.60 -11.82 -5.28
C LEU A 96 15.99 -12.04 -3.82
N PRO A 97 17.30 -11.97 -3.50
CA PRO A 97 17.75 -11.99 -2.12
C PRO A 97 17.05 -10.95 -1.25
N GLY A 98 16.90 -11.28 0.03
CA GLY A 98 16.48 -10.35 1.06
C GLY A 98 17.61 -9.46 1.57
N ASP A 99 17.36 -8.83 2.72
CA ASP A 99 18.32 -8.00 3.46
C ASP A 99 18.29 -8.38 4.96
N ALA A 100 18.82 -7.54 5.85
CA ALA A 100 18.87 -7.84 7.29
C ALA A 100 17.48 -8.05 7.93
N ILE A 101 16.42 -7.48 7.35
CA ILE A 101 15.05 -7.54 7.88
C ILE A 101 14.16 -8.41 6.98
N ARG A 102 14.39 -8.36 5.68
CA ARG A 102 13.61 -9.07 4.66
C ARG A 102 14.24 -10.41 4.33
N PHE A 103 13.45 -11.48 4.35
CA PHE A 103 13.91 -12.81 3.97
C PHE A 103 14.15 -12.91 2.46
N LYS A 104 13.17 -12.49 1.65
CA LYS A 104 13.21 -12.46 0.18
C LYS A 104 12.43 -11.28 -0.38
N THR A 105 12.72 -10.90 -1.62
CA THR A 105 11.87 -10.01 -2.41
C THR A 105 11.32 -10.77 -3.61
N LEU A 106 10.00 -10.80 -3.79
CA LEU A 106 9.39 -11.31 -5.02
C LEU A 106 9.07 -10.12 -5.90
N ARG A 107 9.62 -10.08 -7.11
CA ARG A 107 9.53 -8.92 -7.99
C ARG A 107 8.80 -9.27 -9.27
N THR A 108 8.05 -8.31 -9.78
CA THR A 108 7.57 -8.31 -11.16
C THR A 108 7.68 -6.90 -11.77
N VAL A 109 7.63 -6.82 -13.09
CA VAL A 109 7.56 -5.54 -13.81
C VAL A 109 6.26 -5.50 -14.59
N GLN A 110 5.43 -4.49 -14.32
CA GLN A 110 4.15 -4.26 -14.99
C GLN A 110 4.11 -2.85 -15.55
N ASP A 111 3.89 -2.72 -16.85
CA ASP A 111 3.86 -1.43 -17.57
C ASP A 111 5.09 -0.53 -17.29
N GLY A 112 6.26 -1.16 -17.15
CA GLY A 112 7.52 -0.48 -16.82
C GLY A 112 7.71 -0.14 -15.34
N ALA A 113 6.69 -0.33 -14.49
CA ALA A 113 6.80 -0.15 -13.05
C ALA A 113 7.25 -1.45 -12.36
N ARG A 114 8.23 -1.33 -11.46
CA ARG A 114 8.69 -2.45 -10.62
C ARG A 114 7.78 -2.58 -9.40
N LEU A 115 7.31 -3.80 -9.14
CA LEU A 115 6.52 -4.14 -7.96
C LEU A 115 7.31 -5.15 -7.13
N ASP A 116 7.57 -4.78 -5.87
CA ASP A 116 8.32 -5.60 -4.92
C ASP A 116 7.39 -6.07 -3.80
N VAL A 117 7.24 -7.39 -3.70
CA VAL A 117 6.64 -8.05 -2.54
C VAL A 117 7.75 -8.35 -1.55
N SER A 118 7.70 -7.74 -0.36
CA SER A 118 8.60 -8.10 0.73
C SER A 118 8.11 -9.38 1.40
N VAL A 119 8.98 -10.37 1.56
CA VAL A 119 8.75 -11.54 2.40
C VAL A 119 9.51 -11.36 3.72
N THR A 120 8.80 -11.34 4.84
CA THR A 120 9.39 -11.17 6.19
C THR A 120 8.83 -12.22 7.13
N LYS A 121 9.57 -12.51 8.21
CA LYS A 121 9.15 -13.42 9.27
C LYS A 121 9.23 -12.69 10.59
N LEU A 122 8.16 -12.75 11.39
CA LEU A 122 8.19 -12.27 12.77
C LEU A 122 7.71 -13.37 13.71
N PRO A 123 8.22 -13.44 14.94
CA PRO A 123 7.69 -14.33 15.96
C PRO A 123 6.20 -14.07 16.20
N LEU A 124 5.45 -15.16 16.37
CA LEU A 124 4.09 -15.15 16.90
C LEU A 124 4.19 -15.30 18.43
N PRO A 125 4.00 -14.23 19.20
CA PRO A 125 3.96 -14.34 20.66
C PRO A 125 2.78 -15.19 21.10
N ALA A 126 2.88 -15.76 22.31
CA ALA A 126 1.73 -16.38 22.94
C ALA A 126 0.60 -15.35 23.12
N GLY A 127 -0.63 -15.72 22.77
CA GLY A 127 -1.79 -14.83 22.83
C GLY A 127 -2.83 -15.17 21.78
N ASP A 128 -3.82 -14.28 21.64
CA ASP A 128 -4.85 -14.39 20.61
C ASP A 128 -4.28 -14.02 19.23
N LEU A 129 -4.45 -14.91 18.26
CA LEU A 129 -3.99 -14.68 16.89
C LEU A 129 -4.70 -13.48 16.24
N ASN A 130 -5.99 -13.27 16.51
CA ASN A 130 -6.73 -12.13 15.96
C ASN A 130 -6.21 -10.80 16.50
N ASP A 131 -5.82 -10.72 17.78
CA ASP A 131 -5.21 -9.50 18.34
C ASP A 131 -3.88 -9.20 17.63
N TYR A 132 -3.07 -10.23 17.38
CA TYR A 132 -1.82 -10.10 16.65
C TYR A 132 -2.06 -9.66 15.19
N LEU A 133 -3.00 -10.28 14.49
CA LEU A 133 -3.36 -9.91 13.12
C LEU A 133 -3.92 -8.48 13.07
N LEU A 134 -4.79 -8.10 14.00
CA LEU A 134 -5.36 -6.75 14.10
C LEU A 134 -4.28 -5.69 14.28
N ALA A 135 -3.31 -5.91 15.16
CA ALA A 135 -2.21 -4.98 15.38
C ALA A 135 -1.38 -4.76 14.10
N ASN A 136 -1.09 -5.82 13.35
CA ASN A 136 -0.38 -5.73 12.08
C ASN A 136 -1.20 -5.01 11.01
N VAL A 137 -2.49 -5.35 10.87
CA VAL A 137 -3.43 -4.71 9.94
C VAL A 137 -3.57 -3.23 10.24
N ASN A 138 -3.76 -2.83 11.49
CA ASN A 138 -3.91 -1.42 11.87
C ASN A 138 -2.64 -0.62 11.64
N ARG A 139 -1.46 -1.21 11.90
CA ARG A 139 -0.19 -0.57 11.57
C ARG A 139 -0.07 -0.28 10.08
N TRP A 140 -0.47 -1.24 9.23
CA TRP A 140 -0.43 -1.06 7.78
C TRP A 140 -1.49 -0.09 7.26
N ARG A 141 -2.72 -0.13 7.79
CA ARG A 141 -3.76 0.85 7.48
C ARG A 141 -3.29 2.27 7.77
N GLY A 142 -2.63 2.49 8.92
CA GLY A 142 -2.03 3.78 9.25
C GLY A 142 -0.96 4.26 8.26
N GLN A 143 -0.18 3.36 7.65
CA GLN A 143 0.83 3.71 6.64
C GLN A 143 0.23 4.25 5.33
N ILE A 144 -1.04 3.98 5.07
CA ILE A 144 -1.77 4.45 3.88
C ILE A 144 -2.94 5.38 4.25
N GLY A 145 -2.91 5.97 5.45
CA GLY A 145 -3.87 6.98 5.91
C GLY A 145 -5.27 6.46 6.25
N LEU A 146 -5.43 5.15 6.43
CA LEU A 146 -6.72 4.57 6.81
C LEU A 146 -6.92 4.52 8.33
N PRO A 147 -8.16 4.67 8.83
CA PRO A 147 -8.47 4.55 10.24
C PRO A 147 -8.23 3.12 10.72
N ALA A 148 -7.86 2.97 11.99
CA ALA A 148 -7.73 1.68 12.64
C ALA A 148 -9.09 0.96 12.73
N LEU A 149 -9.04 -0.36 12.59
CA LEU A 149 -10.14 -1.27 12.87
C LEU A 149 -10.24 -1.56 14.36
N VAL A 150 -11.45 -1.89 14.81
CA VAL A 150 -11.69 -2.60 16.09
C VAL A 150 -11.76 -4.11 15.86
N ALA A 151 -11.64 -4.90 16.93
CA ALA A 151 -11.50 -6.36 16.86
C ALA A 151 -12.66 -7.04 16.11
N GLU A 152 -13.88 -6.54 16.30
CA GLU A 152 -15.11 -7.06 15.70
C GLU A 152 -15.13 -6.91 14.18
N GLN A 153 -14.35 -5.98 13.62
CA GLN A 153 -14.29 -5.72 12.18
C GLN A 153 -13.27 -6.62 11.47
N LEU A 154 -12.25 -7.12 12.19
CA LEU A 154 -11.09 -7.75 11.58
C LEU A 154 -11.45 -8.90 10.64
N ARG A 155 -12.33 -9.81 11.07
CA ARG A 155 -12.64 -11.02 10.29
C ARG A 155 -13.37 -10.72 8.99
N ALA A 156 -14.11 -9.62 8.92
CA ALA A 156 -14.77 -9.18 7.69
C ALA A 156 -13.79 -8.54 6.69
N GLU A 157 -12.67 -8.00 7.19
CA GLU A 157 -11.65 -7.32 6.39
C GLU A 157 -10.54 -8.27 5.90
N LEU A 158 -10.54 -9.53 6.35
CA LEU A 158 -9.57 -10.55 5.98
C LEU A 158 -10.19 -11.63 5.09
N GLU A 159 -9.64 -11.78 3.89
CA GLU A 159 -9.86 -12.96 3.05
C GLU A 159 -9.08 -14.14 3.65
N SER A 160 -9.73 -15.29 3.82
CA SER A 160 -9.08 -16.51 4.30
C SER A 160 -8.79 -17.43 3.12
N LEU A 161 -7.52 -17.76 2.93
CA LEU A 161 -7.04 -18.72 1.96
C LEU A 161 -6.47 -19.95 2.68
N THR A 162 -6.43 -21.07 1.96
CA THR A 162 -5.70 -22.27 2.36
C THR A 162 -4.43 -22.38 1.53
N ALA A 163 -3.28 -22.47 2.19
CA ALA A 163 -1.99 -22.68 1.58
C ALA A 163 -1.82 -24.13 1.08
N SER A 164 -0.78 -24.38 0.29
CA SER A 164 -0.50 -25.72 -0.27
C SER A 164 -0.11 -26.74 0.80
N ASP A 165 0.43 -26.28 1.93
CA ASP A 165 0.67 -27.07 3.15
C ASP A 165 -0.58 -27.27 4.03
N GLY A 166 -1.74 -26.76 3.62
CA GLY A 166 -3.01 -26.83 4.33
C GLY A 166 -3.20 -25.79 5.44
N GLY A 167 -2.19 -24.99 5.75
CA GLY A 167 -2.28 -23.95 6.77
C GLY A 167 -3.09 -22.71 6.31
N PRO A 168 -3.63 -21.92 7.25
CA PRO A 168 -4.35 -20.70 6.90
C PRO A 168 -3.40 -19.61 6.38
N VAL A 169 -3.91 -18.80 5.47
CA VAL A 169 -3.32 -17.53 5.04
C VAL A 169 -4.41 -16.47 5.07
N PHE A 170 -4.16 -15.36 5.77
CA PHE A 170 -5.08 -14.23 5.84
C PHE A 170 -4.60 -13.10 4.95
N VAL A 171 -5.43 -12.68 4.00
CA VAL A 171 -5.10 -11.63 3.03
C VAL A 171 -5.92 -10.38 3.31
N CYS A 172 -5.28 -9.22 3.26
CA CYS A 172 -5.93 -7.91 3.31
C CYS A 172 -5.55 -7.08 2.09
N ASP A 173 -6.49 -6.28 1.62
CA ASP A 173 -6.40 -5.54 0.36
C ASP A 173 -7.05 -4.16 0.55
N TYR A 174 -6.23 -3.13 0.72
CA TYR A 174 -6.67 -1.80 1.12
C TYR A 174 -6.21 -0.73 0.15
N ARG A 175 -7.12 0.16 -0.23
CA ARG A 175 -6.81 1.38 -0.97
C ARG A 175 -6.76 2.56 -0.01
N GLY A 176 -5.74 3.40 -0.13
CA GLY A 176 -5.52 4.57 0.70
C GLY A 176 -4.96 5.75 -0.07
N ALA A 177 -4.54 6.78 0.66
CA ALA A 177 -3.87 7.93 0.09
C ALA A 177 -2.37 7.66 -0.03
N ALA A 178 -1.72 8.18 -1.09
CA ALA A 178 -0.26 8.20 -1.11
C ALA A 178 0.28 8.85 0.18
N PRO A 179 1.39 8.32 0.73
CA PRO A 179 2.08 9.04 1.79
C PRO A 179 2.40 10.46 1.31
N PRO A 180 2.25 11.49 2.17
CA PRO A 180 2.62 12.86 1.83
C PRO A 180 4.11 12.99 1.52
#